data_AF-A0AAJ1Q612-F1
#
_entry.id   AF-A0AAJ1Q612-F1
#
_cell.length_a   1.000
_cell.length_b   1.000
_cell.length_c   1.000
_cell.angle_alpha   90.00
_cell.angle_beta   90.00
_cell.angle_gamma   90.00
#
_symmetry.space_group_name_H-M   'P 1'
#
loop_
_entity.id
_entity.type
_entity.pdbx_description
1 polymer ?
#
loop_
_entity_poly.entity_id
_entity_poly.type
_entity_poly.pdbx_seq_one_letter_code
_entity_poly.pdbx_strand_id
1 'polypeptide(L)'
;MLSLESFFKQIPKDAWIYNYVASFVFYIIGDFNNFMSLILFPITIALVLYVLTYVIDGKEYTQYLGFYPLERDTIAFIICLICNYILWHLSFGLLVIALALIIWQNVRRA
;
A
#
# COMPACT_ATOMS: atom_id res chain seq x y z
N MET A 1 -7.66 17.89 -6.50
CA MET A 1 -7.25 16.49 -6.29
C MET A 1 -6.05 16.24 -7.18
N LEU A 2 -4.95 15.71 -6.65
CA LEU A 2 -3.83 15.29 -7.49
C LEU A 2 -4.33 14.13 -8.39
N SER A 3 -4.02 14.12 -9.68
CA SER A 3 -4.41 12.99 -10.53
C SER A 3 -3.70 11.71 -10.07
N LEU A 4 -4.31 10.54 -10.28
CA LEU A 4 -3.70 9.26 -9.92
C LEU A 4 -2.33 9.10 -10.59
N GLU A 5 -2.24 9.45 -11.88
CA GLU A 5 -0.98 9.39 -12.62
C GLU A 5 0.10 10.31 -12.00
N SER A 6 -0.28 11.54 -11.66
CA SER A 6 0.63 12.48 -11.00
C SER A 6 1.08 11.97 -9.63
N PHE A 7 0.21 11.30 -8.88
CA PHE A 7 0.54 10.70 -7.58
C PHE A 7 1.58 9.58 -7.72
N PHE A 8 1.36 8.64 -8.63
CA PHE A 8 2.30 7.53 -8.86
C PHE A 8 3.69 8.02 -9.27
N LYS A 9 3.76 9.12 -10.04
CA LYS A 9 5.02 9.77 -10.43
C LYS A 9 5.74 10.46 -9.26
N GLN A 10 5.03 10.81 -8.18
CA GLN A 10 5.60 11.46 -7.00
C GLN A 10 6.09 10.47 -5.94
N ILE A 11 5.67 9.19 -6.00
CA ILE A 11 6.15 8.17 -5.07
C ILE A 11 7.67 7.97 -5.29
N PRO A 12 8.50 8.12 -4.25
CA PRO A 12 9.94 7.95 -4.38
C PRO A 12 10.28 6.52 -4.82
N LYS A 13 11.32 6.38 -5.66
CA LYS A 13 11.77 5.07 -6.18
C LYS A 13 12.06 4.07 -5.06
N ASP A 14 12.64 4.56 -3.97
CA ASP A 14 12.97 3.72 -2.82
C ASP A 14 11.71 3.09 -2.21
N ALA A 15 10.60 3.84 -2.09
CA ALA A 15 9.34 3.28 -1.58
C ALA A 15 8.84 2.10 -2.43
N TRP A 16 8.99 2.16 -3.75
CA TRP A 16 8.69 1.02 -4.62
C TRP A 16 9.58 -0.18 -4.30
N ILE A 17 10.89 0.04 -4.24
CA ILE A 17 11.88 -1.01 -3.97
C ILE A 17 11.59 -1.68 -2.62
N TYR A 18 11.43 -0.91 -1.54
CA TYR A 18 11.16 -1.45 -0.22
C TYR A 18 9.86 -2.29 -0.18
N ASN A 19 8.79 -1.82 -0.82
CA ASN A 19 7.53 -2.58 -0.86
C ASN A 19 7.63 -3.85 -1.72
N TYR A 20 8.37 -3.83 -2.84
CA TYR A 20 8.63 -5.03 -3.63
C TYR A 20 9.50 -6.05 -2.89
N VAL A 21 10.56 -5.58 -2.22
CA VAL A 21 11.43 -6.43 -1.39
C VAL A 21 10.62 -7.05 -0.25
N ALA A 22 9.81 -6.27 0.46
CA ALA A 22 8.96 -6.77 1.53
C ALA A 22 7.94 -7.79 1.00
N SER A 23 7.29 -7.51 -0.13
CA SER A 23 6.34 -8.43 -0.77
C SER A 23 6.99 -9.78 -1.10
N PHE A 24 8.24 -9.75 -1.58
CA PHE A 24 9.01 -10.96 -1.87
C PHE A 24 9.38 -11.74 -0.61
N VAL A 25 9.80 -11.06 0.46
CA VAL A 25 10.06 -11.69 1.76
C VAL A 25 8.80 -12.37 2.30
N PHE A 26 7.64 -11.69 2.25
CA PHE A 26 6.37 -12.26 2.67
C PHE A 26 5.94 -13.45 1.83
N TYR A 27 6.22 -13.42 0.53
CA TYR A 27 5.95 -14.55 -0.36
C TYR A 27 6.78 -15.79 0.03
N ILE A 28 8.05 -15.62 0.39
CA ILE A 28 8.91 -16.70 0.89
C ILE A 28 8.40 -17.22 2.25
N ILE A 29 8.06 -16.31 3.18
CA ILE A 29 7.56 -16.68 4.52
C ILE A 29 6.22 -17.43 4.42
N GLY A 30 5.37 -17.06 3.46
CA GLY A 30 4.09 -17.70 3.17
C GLY A 30 4.20 -18.99 2.34
N ASP A 31 5.38 -19.58 2.25
CA ASP A 31 5.65 -20.83 1.53
C ASP A 31 5.22 -20.78 0.05
N PHE A 32 5.47 -19.65 -0.60
CA PHE A 32 5.25 -19.46 -2.04
C PHE A 32 3.78 -19.60 -2.51
N ASN A 33 2.82 -19.60 -1.59
CA ASN A 33 1.42 -19.95 -1.88
C ASN A 33 0.56 -18.81 -2.44
N ASN A 34 1.00 -17.56 -2.34
CA ASN A 34 0.19 -16.40 -2.73
C ASN A 34 0.93 -15.46 -3.69
N PHE A 35 1.10 -15.95 -4.92
CA PHE A 35 1.74 -15.21 -6.01
C PHE A 35 0.98 -13.93 -6.41
N MET A 36 -0.34 -13.92 -6.22
CA MET A 36 -1.14 -12.72 -6.52
C MET A 36 -0.76 -11.56 -5.59
N SER A 37 -0.69 -11.81 -4.28
CA SER A 37 -0.27 -10.80 -3.31
C SER A 37 1.17 -10.33 -3.53
N LEU A 38 2.08 -11.20 -3.99
CA LEU A 38 3.45 -10.83 -4.35
C LEU A 38 3.47 -9.64 -5.33
N ILE A 39 2.65 -9.72 -6.38
CA ILE A 39 2.61 -8.69 -7.43
C ILE A 39 1.78 -7.48 -6.99
N LEU A 40 0.62 -7.72 -6.38
CA LEU A 40 -0.35 -6.66 -6.14
C LEU A 40 0.01 -5.75 -4.97
N PHE A 41 0.69 -6.28 -3.94
CA PHE A 41 0.89 -5.54 -2.70
C PHE A 41 1.51 -4.14 -2.87
N PRO A 42 2.60 -3.93 -3.64
CA PRO A 42 3.17 -2.58 -3.82
C PRO A 42 2.20 -1.61 -4.49
N ILE A 43 1.40 -2.10 -5.44
CA ILE A 43 0.37 -1.31 -6.13
C ILE A 43 -0.78 -0.99 -5.17
N THR A 44 -1.21 -1.98 -4.38
CA THR A 44 -2.23 -1.80 -3.34
C THR A 44 -1.82 -0.74 -2.33
N ILE A 45 -0.58 -0.78 -1.82
CA ILE A 45 -0.09 0.23 -0.87
C ILE A 45 -0.15 1.62 -1.49
N ALA A 46 0.33 1.80 -2.73
CA ALA A 46 0.24 3.08 -3.42
C ALA A 46 -1.22 3.57 -3.57
N LEU A 47 -2.15 2.70 -3.96
CA LEU A 47 -3.56 3.04 -4.08
C LEU A 47 -4.21 3.40 -2.75
N VAL A 48 -3.94 2.64 -1.69
CA VAL A 48 -4.48 2.91 -0.35
C VAL A 48 -3.91 4.23 0.19
N LEU A 49 -2.62 4.50 0.00
CA LEU A 49 -2.01 5.79 0.35
C LEU A 49 -2.70 6.96 -0.37
N TYR A 50 -2.98 6.81 -1.67
CA TYR A 50 -3.72 7.82 -2.42
C TYR A 50 -5.13 8.05 -1.85
N VAL A 51 -5.87 6.98 -1.59
CA VAL A 51 -7.23 7.05 -1.04
C VAL A 51 -7.22 7.72 0.34
N LEU A 52 -6.37 7.28 1.25
CA LEU A 52 -6.26 7.88 2.58
C LEU A 52 -5.89 9.35 2.51
N THR A 53 -4.95 9.73 1.64
CA THR A 53 -4.43 11.10 1.59
C THR A 53 -5.38 12.07 0.90
N TYR A 54 -6.07 11.64 -0.17
CA TYR A 54 -6.78 12.55 -1.08
C TYR A 54 -8.27 12.26 -1.25
N VAL A 55 -8.75 11.09 -0.82
CA VAL A 55 -10.17 10.71 -0.95
C VAL A 55 -10.88 10.87 0.40
N ILE A 56 -10.31 10.35 1.49
CA ILE A 56 -10.99 10.29 2.80
C ILE A 56 -10.30 11.05 3.95
N ASP A 57 -9.25 11.84 3.67
CA ASP A 57 -8.50 12.67 4.64
C ASP A 57 -7.93 11.93 5.86
N GLY A 58 -7.64 10.63 5.70
CA GLY A 58 -7.09 9.74 6.73
C GLY A 58 -5.56 9.72 6.78
N LYS A 59 -4.90 10.88 6.65
CA LYS A 59 -3.43 10.96 6.55
C LYS A 59 -2.70 10.36 7.75
N GLU A 60 -3.29 10.43 8.94
CA GLU A 60 -2.76 9.86 10.18
C GLU A 60 -2.54 8.34 10.14
N TYR A 61 -3.29 7.62 9.28
CA TYR A 61 -3.16 6.17 9.12
C TYR A 61 -2.06 5.77 8.12
N THR A 62 -1.53 6.73 7.35
CA THR A 62 -0.52 6.44 6.31
C THR A 62 0.83 6.01 6.88
N GLN A 63 1.13 6.35 8.14
CA GLN A 63 2.36 5.96 8.83
C GLN A 63 2.52 4.44 9.01
N TYR A 64 1.43 3.68 8.92
CA TYR A 64 1.44 2.21 9.07
C TYR A 64 1.43 1.47 7.72
N LEU A 65 1.50 2.19 6.60
CA LEU A 65 1.36 1.63 5.26
C LEU A 65 2.68 1.59 4.50
N GLY A 66 3.04 0.38 4.08
CA GLY A 66 4.27 0.12 3.38
C GLY A 66 5.49 0.10 4.30
N PHE A 67 6.64 -0.18 3.71
CA PHE A 67 7.93 -0.32 4.42
C PHE A 67 8.87 0.88 4.25
N TYR A 68 8.35 2.02 3.79
CA TYR A 68 9.14 3.22 3.54
C TYR A 68 8.54 4.48 4.19
N PRO A 69 9.34 5.30 4.89
CA PRO A 69 10.75 5.05 5.24
C PRO A 69 10.89 3.85 6.20
N LEU A 70 12.05 3.19 6.17
CA LEU A 70 12.30 2.08 7.08
C LEU A 70 12.42 2.62 8.52
N GLU A 71 11.57 2.14 9.42
CA GLU A 71 11.60 2.55 10.82
C GLU A 71 12.93 2.18 11.48
N ARG A 72 13.54 3.14 12.19
CA ARG A 72 14.79 2.91 12.93
C ARG A 72 14.56 2.30 14.30
N ASP A 73 13.38 2.50 14.87
CA ASP A 73 12.98 1.87 16.11
C ASP A 73 12.56 0.42 15.82
N THR A 74 13.21 -0.53 16.48
CA THR A 74 12.95 -1.96 16.35
C THR A 74 11.50 -2.33 16.69
N ILE A 75 10.90 -1.68 17.69
CA ILE A 75 9.51 -2.01 18.09
C ILE A 75 8.54 -1.55 17.01
N ALA A 76 8.67 -0.30 16.56
CA ALA A 76 7.88 0.24 15.46
C ALA A 76 8.06 -0.56 14.17
N PHE A 77 9.29 -0.99 13.89
CA PHE A 77 9.59 -1.85 12.75
C PHE A 77 8.85 -3.19 12.81
N ILE A 78 8.83 -3.87 13.97
CA ILE A 78 8.10 -5.14 14.14
C ILE A 78 6.60 -4.93 13.95
N ILE A 79 6.03 -3.86 14.51
CA ILE A 79 4.61 -3.52 14.34
C ILE A 79 4.29 -3.29 12.86
N CYS A 80 5.11 -2.47 12.18
CA CYS A 80 4.99 -2.21 10.75
C CYS A 80 5.07 -3.50 9.93
N LEU A 81 5.96 -4.42 10.29
CA LEU A 81 6.13 -5.71 9.64
C LEU A 81 4.87 -6.58 9.76
N ILE A 82 4.31 -6.71 10.97
CA ILE A 82 3.09 -7.48 11.22
C ILE A 82 1.90 -6.87 10.47
N CYS A 83 1.72 -5.54 10.57
CA CYS A 83 0.64 -4.83 9.88
C CYS A 83 0.72 -5.04 8.36
N ASN A 84 1.90 -4.83 7.77
CA ASN A 84 2.07 -5.00 6.33
C ASN A 84 1.94 -6.46 5.88
N TYR A 85 2.31 -7.44 6.72
CA TYR A 85 2.07 -8.85 6.41
C TYR A 85 0.57 -9.16 6.32
N ILE A 86 -0.25 -8.62 7.22
CA ILE A 86 -1.72 -8.75 7.15
C ILE A 86 -2.25 -8.06 5.88
N LEU A 87 -1.79 -6.84 5.59
CA LEU A 87 -2.19 -6.10 4.39
C LEU A 87 -1.78 -6.83 3.10
N TRP A 88 -0.66 -7.54 3.11
CA TRP A 88 -0.20 -8.35 1.99
C TRP A 88 -1.19 -9.48 1.65
N HIS A 89 -1.68 -10.20 2.66
CA HIS A 89 -2.72 -11.22 2.46
C HIS A 89 -4.04 -10.63 1.94
N LEU A 90 -4.36 -9.40 2.33
CA LEU A 90 -5.59 -8.70 1.94
C LEU A 90 -5.44 -7.84 0.68
N SER A 91 -4.27 -7.89 0.03
CA SER A 91 -3.88 -6.89 -0.97
C SER A 91 -4.84 -6.80 -2.17
N PHE A 92 -5.38 -7.92 -2.63
CA PHE A 92 -6.41 -7.94 -3.69
C PHE A 92 -7.70 -7.24 -3.25
N GLY A 93 -8.23 -7.58 -2.08
CA GLY A 93 -9.46 -6.98 -1.56
C GLY A 93 -9.31 -5.48 -1.33
N LEU A 94 -8.18 -5.06 -0.75
CA LEU A 94 -7.86 -3.65 -0.54
C LEU A 94 -7.74 -2.89 -1.87
N LEU A 95 -7.16 -3.51 -2.90
CA LEU A 95 -7.07 -2.90 -4.23
C LEU A 95 -8.46 -2.68 -4.83
N VAL A 96 -9.35 -3.66 -4.75
CA VAL A 96 -10.73 -3.54 -5.26
C VAL A 96 -11.48 -2.42 -4.52
N ILE A 97 -11.39 -2.38 -3.19
CA ILE A 97 -12.03 -1.33 -2.38
C ILE A 97 -11.48 0.05 -2.73
N ALA A 98 -10.15 0.18 -2.85
CA ALA A 98 -9.51 1.45 -3.19
C ALA A 98 -9.95 1.96 -4.57
N LEU A 99 -9.98 1.08 -5.58
CA LEU A 99 -10.46 1.44 -6.93
C LEU A 99 -11.94 1.82 -6.92
N ALA A 100 -12.79 1.07 -6.22
CA ALA A 100 -14.22 1.39 -6.11
C ALA A 100 -14.44 2.77 -5.50
N LEU A 101 -13.70 3.12 -4.44
CA LEU A 101 -13.77 4.44 -3.81
C LEU A 101 -13.29 5.56 -4.75
N ILE A 102 -12.21 5.35 -5.49
CA ILE A 102 -11.70 6.33 -6.48
C ILE A 102 -12.74 6.56 -7.56
N ILE A 103 -13.32 5.49 -8.12
CA ILE A 103 -14.35 5.59 -9.17
C ILE A 103 -15.58 6.30 -8.63
N TRP A 104 -16.07 5.92 -7.44
CA TRP A 104 -17.25 6.56 -6.84
C TRP A 104 -17.05 8.05 -6.61
N GLN A 105 -15.89 8.47 -6.09
CA GLN A 105 -15.61 9.90 -5.95
C GLN A 105 -15.57 10.64 -7.28
N ASN A 106 -15.01 10.03 -8.32
CA ASN A 106 -14.97 10.64 -9.65
C ASN A 106 -16.38 10.81 -10.23
N VAL A 107 -17.25 9.80 -10.08
CA VAL A 107 -18.65 9.87 -10.53
C VAL A 107 -19.44 10.94 -9.77
N ARG A 108 -19.26 11.09 -8.46
CA ARG A 108 -19.95 12.15 -7.68
C ARG A 108 -19.52 13.57 -8.05
N ARG A 109 -18.39 13.75 -8.72
CA ARG A 109 -17.82 15.06 -9.07
C ARG A 109 -18.04 15.44 -10.54
N ALA A 110 -18.49 14.50 -11.37
CA ALA A 110 -18.91 14.74 -12.76
C ALA A 110 -20.40 15.14 -12.80
#